data_AF-A0A497TBZ2-F1
#
_entry.id   AF-A0A497TBZ2-F1
#
_cell.length_a   1.000
_cell.length_b   1.000
_cell.length_c   1.000
_cell.angle_alpha   90.00
_cell.angle_beta   90.00
_cell.angle_gamma   90.00
#
_symmetry.space_group_name_H-M   'P 1'
#
loop_
_entity.id
_entity.type
_entity.pdbx_description
1 polymer ?
#
loop_
_entity_poly.entity_id
_entity_poly.type
_entity_poly.pdbx_seq_one_letter_code
_entity_poly.pdbx_strand_id
1 'polypeptide(L)'
;MENVREKYKESIRKRRKKYLAILCVILLVTGIAAYAIYQLVQLTWVISNSPPTITLLTPYHNQTVSTPYVNFTWQSSDADGDTLTHYLMLDVIPTMNSPLFEGHYTGEKTYYNHTSLKDGEWWWKVEVSDSKDYNVSETRKVIVKKNLSNHFPELTNPE
;
A
#
# COMPACT_ATOMS: atom_id res chain seq x y z
N MET A 1 28.43 -49.34 61.55
CA MET A 1 28.90 -48.63 60.34
C MET A 1 27.90 -48.70 59.18
N GLU A 2 27.13 -49.78 59.03
CA GLU A 2 26.18 -49.99 57.94
C GLU A 2 24.99 -48.99 57.90
N ASN A 3 24.41 -48.67 59.06
CA ASN A 3 23.30 -47.72 59.19
C ASN A 3 23.65 -46.27 58.70
N VAL A 4 24.90 -45.85 58.90
CA VAL A 4 25.39 -44.53 58.45
C VAL A 4 25.50 -44.49 56.91
N ARG A 5 25.90 -45.60 56.28
CA ARG A 5 26.07 -45.71 54.83
C ARG A 5 24.75 -45.65 54.07
N GLU A 6 23.71 -46.29 54.60
CA GLU A 6 22.36 -46.25 54.00
C GLU A 6 21.71 -44.87 54.11
N LYS A 7 21.81 -44.22 55.28
CA LYS A 7 21.32 -42.85 55.48
C LYS A 7 22.03 -41.85 54.55
N TYR A 8 23.32 -42.06 54.30
CA TYR A 8 24.09 -41.25 53.33
C TYR A 8 23.61 -41.43 51.89
N LYS A 9 23.39 -42.67 51.42
CA LYS A 9 22.84 -42.98 50.07
C LYS A 9 21.45 -42.38 49.87
N GLU A 10 20.59 -42.46 50.88
CA GLU A 10 19.24 -41.91 50.83
C GLU A 10 19.26 -40.37 50.71
N SER A 11 20.19 -39.70 51.42
CA SER A 11 20.39 -38.25 51.32
C SER A 11 20.83 -37.80 49.92
N ILE A 12 21.66 -38.60 49.24
CA ILE A 12 22.11 -38.34 47.86
C ILE A 12 20.95 -38.54 46.91
N ARG A 13 20.16 -39.61 47.07
CA ARG A 13 18.99 -39.88 46.24
C ARG A 13 17.95 -38.77 46.35
N LYS A 14 17.69 -38.25 47.55
CA LYS A 14 16.81 -37.09 47.78
C LYS A 14 17.35 -35.82 47.14
N ARG A 15 18.64 -35.51 47.30
CA ARG A 15 19.30 -34.36 46.63
C ARG A 15 19.25 -34.46 45.11
N ARG A 16 19.56 -35.63 44.54
CA ARG A 16 19.46 -35.88 43.10
C ARG A 16 18.05 -35.69 42.58
N LYS A 17 17.03 -36.24 43.26
CA LYS A 17 15.62 -36.01 42.90
C LYS A 17 15.23 -34.53 42.96
N LYS A 18 15.72 -33.78 43.95
CA LYS A 18 15.52 -32.32 44.03
C LYS A 18 16.17 -31.57 42.87
N TYR A 19 17.43 -31.88 42.53
CA TYR A 19 18.10 -31.26 41.39
C TYR A 19 17.45 -31.63 40.05
N LEU A 20 17.03 -32.88 39.87
CA LEU A 20 16.25 -33.31 38.72
C LEU A 20 14.92 -32.56 38.63
N ALA A 21 14.21 -32.39 39.74
CA ALA A 21 12.97 -31.61 39.76
C ALA A 21 13.21 -30.13 39.42
N ILE A 22 14.25 -29.50 39.97
CA ILE A 22 14.62 -28.12 39.64
C ILE A 22 14.99 -28.00 38.16
N LEU A 23 15.77 -28.94 37.61
CA LEU A 23 16.11 -28.98 36.19
C LEU A 23 14.85 -29.13 35.32
N CYS A 24 13.92 -30.02 35.69
CA CYS A 24 12.64 -30.17 34.98
C CYS A 24 11.81 -28.88 35.00
N VAL A 25 11.78 -28.16 36.13
CA VAL A 25 11.09 -26.87 36.22
C VAL A 25 11.76 -25.82 35.34
N ILE A 26 13.10 -25.75 35.33
CA ILE A 26 13.84 -24.82 34.45
C ILE A 26 13.57 -25.13 32.97
N LEU A 27 13.57 -26.41 32.59
CA LEU A 27 13.25 -26.83 31.22
C LEU A 27 11.80 -26.50 30.84
N LEU A 28 10.85 -26.65 31.77
CA LEU A 28 9.47 -26.24 31.56
C LEU A 28 9.34 -24.72 31.38
N VAL A 29 9.96 -23.93 32.24
CA VAL A 29 9.90 -22.46 32.18
C VAL A 29 10.55 -21.95 30.90
N THR A 30 11.71 -22.49 30.52
CA THR A 30 12.40 -22.12 29.26
C THR A 30 11.60 -22.54 28.04
N GLY A 31 10.95 -23.71 28.05
CA GLY A 31 10.05 -24.14 26.98
C GLY A 31 8.83 -23.22 26.82
N ILE A 32 8.19 -22.82 27.93
CA ILE A 32 7.06 -21.88 27.90
C ILE A 32 7.51 -20.51 27.38
N ALA A 33 8.65 -20.01 27.85
CA ALA A 33 9.20 -18.73 27.40
C ALA A 33 9.55 -18.78 25.90
N ALA A 34 10.21 -19.84 25.42
CA ALA A 34 10.53 -20.02 24.01
C ALA A 34 9.26 -20.11 23.15
N TYR A 35 8.23 -20.80 23.62
CA TYR A 35 6.93 -20.86 22.92
C TYR A 35 6.26 -19.48 22.87
N ALA A 36 6.24 -18.73 23.97
CA ALA A 36 5.69 -17.38 23.99
C ALA A 36 6.46 -16.43 23.04
N ILE A 37 7.79 -16.52 23.01
CA ILE A 37 8.65 -15.77 22.08
C ILE A 37 8.32 -16.16 20.63
N TYR A 38 8.17 -17.45 20.34
CA TYR A 38 7.78 -17.92 19.00
C TYR A 38 6.44 -17.33 18.56
N GLN A 39 5.42 -17.36 19.43
CA GLN A 39 4.11 -16.78 19.14
C GLN A 39 4.18 -15.26 18.94
N LEU A 40 4.97 -14.54 19.75
CA LEU A 40 5.19 -13.10 19.58
C LEU A 40 5.84 -12.79 18.23
N VAL A 41 6.88 -13.54 17.83
CA VAL A 41 7.54 -13.37 16.53
C VAL A 41 6.56 -13.61 15.37
N GLN A 42 5.75 -14.66 15.45
CA GLN A 42 4.71 -14.94 14.44
C GLN A 42 3.68 -13.82 14.37
N LEU A 43 3.23 -13.31 15.53
CA LEU A 43 2.28 -12.20 15.60
C LEU A 43 2.84 -10.92 14.98
N THR A 44 4.10 -10.59 15.25
CA THR A 44 4.74 -9.39 14.67
C THR A 44 4.89 -9.49 13.15
N TRP A 45 5.08 -10.69 12.59
CA TRP A 45 5.17 -10.90 11.15
C TRP A 45 3.83 -10.64 10.44
N VAL A 46 2.71 -11.05 11.05
CA VAL A 46 1.35 -10.80 10.54
C VAL A 46 0.98 -9.30 10.57
N ILE A 47 1.64 -8.49 11.40
CA ILE A 47 1.33 -7.06 11.55
C ILE A 47 2.25 -6.17 10.68
N SER A 48 3.28 -6.73 10.03
CA SER A 48 4.07 -5.94 9.07
C SER A 48 3.21 -5.60 7.85
N ASN A 49 3.11 -4.32 7.53
CA ASN A 49 2.38 -3.82 6.36
C ASN A 49 3.36 -3.27 5.31
N SER A 50 3.10 -3.53 4.05
CA SER A 50 3.83 -3.02 2.90
C SER A 50 2.97 -1.95 2.23
N PRO A 51 3.48 -0.74 1.97
CA PRO A 51 2.67 0.29 1.33
C PRO A 51 2.32 -0.11 -0.12
N PRO A 52 1.17 0.35 -0.65
CA PRO A 52 0.77 0.05 -2.01
C PRO A 52 1.78 0.54 -3.06
N THR A 53 1.85 -0.17 -4.18
CA THR A 53 2.64 0.23 -5.36
C THR A 53 1.71 0.80 -6.44
N ILE A 54 2.19 1.77 -7.22
CA ILE A 54 1.37 2.50 -8.20
C ILE A 54 2.14 2.62 -9.52
N THR A 55 1.47 2.38 -10.64
CA THR A 55 1.98 2.64 -12.00
C THR A 55 0.94 3.40 -12.81
N LEU A 56 1.24 4.64 -13.18
CA LEU A 56 0.35 5.46 -14.02
C LEU A 56 0.41 5.01 -15.49
N LEU A 57 -0.74 4.85 -16.14
CA LEU A 57 -0.85 4.34 -17.50
C LEU A 57 -1.19 5.45 -18.51
N THR A 58 -2.42 5.97 -18.48
CA THR A 58 -2.88 7.04 -19.37
C THR A 58 -3.47 8.22 -18.60
N PRO A 59 -3.34 9.46 -19.10
CA PRO A 59 -2.46 9.89 -20.20
C PRO A 59 -0.96 9.71 -19.90
N TYR A 60 -0.14 9.56 -20.93
CA TYR A 60 1.31 9.61 -20.75
C TYR A 60 1.76 11.00 -20.31
N HIS A 61 2.91 11.08 -19.64
CA HIS A 61 3.49 12.36 -19.25
C HIS A 61 3.75 13.23 -20.51
N ASN A 62 3.28 14.48 -20.49
CA ASN A 62 3.26 15.44 -21.59
C ASN A 62 2.42 15.04 -22.82
N GLN A 63 1.50 14.07 -22.70
CA GLN A 63 0.60 13.74 -23.81
C GLN A 63 -0.33 14.92 -24.13
N THR A 64 -0.51 15.20 -25.42
CA THR A 64 -1.55 16.13 -25.90
C THR A 64 -2.78 15.35 -26.33
N VAL A 65 -3.96 15.78 -25.87
CA VAL A 65 -5.26 15.22 -26.22
C VAL A 65 -6.13 16.28 -26.89
N SER A 66 -6.83 15.88 -27.96
CA SER A 66 -7.64 16.79 -28.78
C SER A 66 -9.11 16.91 -28.35
N THR A 67 -9.44 16.28 -27.23
CA THR A 67 -10.80 16.16 -26.69
C THR A 67 -10.82 16.59 -25.21
N PRO A 68 -11.91 17.23 -24.74
CA PRO A 68 -12.10 17.52 -23.32
C PRO A 68 -12.40 16.26 -22.48
N TYR A 69 -12.64 15.12 -23.13
CA TYR A 69 -12.80 13.81 -22.51
C TYR A 69 -11.43 13.15 -22.31
N VAL A 70 -11.01 13.02 -21.06
CA VAL A 70 -9.72 12.41 -20.69
C VAL A 70 -9.97 11.26 -19.73
N ASN A 71 -9.51 10.06 -20.13
CA ASN A 71 -9.55 8.87 -19.30
C ASN A 71 -8.19 8.69 -18.59
N PHE A 72 -8.19 8.94 -17.29
CA PHE A 72 -7.06 8.69 -16.42
C PHE A 72 -7.08 7.24 -15.96
N THR A 73 -6.00 6.50 -16.19
CA THR A 73 -5.89 5.08 -15.81
C THR A 73 -4.55 4.82 -15.14
N TRP A 74 -4.57 3.89 -14.20
CA TRP A 74 -3.38 3.45 -13.46
C TRP A 74 -3.51 1.96 -13.11
N GLN A 75 -2.44 1.41 -12.55
CA GLN A 75 -2.41 0.11 -11.90
C GLN A 75 -1.88 0.28 -10.49
N SER A 76 -2.30 -0.62 -9.61
CA SER A 76 -1.80 -0.69 -8.24
C SER A 76 -1.74 -2.14 -7.78
N SER A 77 -0.85 -2.40 -6.84
CA SER A 77 -0.74 -3.71 -6.20
C SER A 77 -0.26 -3.57 -4.77
N ASP A 78 -0.72 -4.49 -3.94
CA ASP A 78 -0.34 -4.63 -2.54
C ASP A 78 0.34 -5.98 -2.33
N ALA A 79 1.44 -6.00 -1.57
CA ALA A 79 2.21 -7.23 -1.36
C ALA A 79 1.56 -8.15 -0.31
N ASP A 80 0.77 -7.58 0.60
CA ASP A 80 0.11 -8.28 1.69
C ASP A 80 -1.31 -8.75 1.30
N GLY A 81 -1.79 -8.31 0.12
CA GLY A 81 -3.06 -8.71 -0.46
C GLY A 81 -4.25 -7.90 0.07
N ASP A 82 -3.98 -6.73 0.66
CA ASP A 82 -5.01 -5.85 1.18
C ASP A 82 -5.85 -5.20 0.06
N THR A 83 -7.10 -4.86 0.37
CA THR A 83 -7.99 -4.16 -0.57
C THR A 83 -7.52 -2.73 -0.77
N LEU A 84 -7.38 -2.32 -2.03
CA LEU A 84 -6.88 -0.99 -2.39
C LEU A 84 -8.01 -0.02 -2.77
N THR A 85 -7.93 1.20 -2.23
CA THR A 85 -8.79 2.33 -2.61
C THR A 85 -7.97 3.48 -3.16
N HIS A 86 -8.56 4.26 -4.05
CA HIS A 86 -7.82 5.23 -4.86
C HIS A 86 -8.47 6.62 -4.86
N TYR A 87 -7.62 7.62 -5.00
CA TYR A 87 -8.00 9.02 -5.09
C TYR A 87 -7.19 9.70 -6.20
N LEU A 88 -7.87 10.12 -7.28
CA LEU A 88 -7.25 10.92 -8.34
C LEU A 88 -7.20 12.39 -7.89
N MET A 89 -6.03 13.02 -8.04
CA MET A 89 -5.83 14.44 -7.84
C MET A 89 -5.52 15.10 -9.18
N LEU A 90 -6.13 16.24 -9.45
CA LEU A 90 -6.01 16.98 -10.70
C LEU A 90 -5.91 18.49 -10.39
N ASP A 91 -5.01 19.19 -11.06
CA ASP A 91 -4.81 20.64 -10.87
C ASP A 91 -4.23 21.29 -12.14
N VAL A 92 -4.15 22.61 -12.17
CA VAL A 92 -3.56 23.43 -13.25
C VAL A 92 -2.09 23.79 -12.98
N ILE A 93 -1.55 23.44 -11.80
CA ILE A 93 -0.13 23.63 -11.45
C ILE A 93 0.48 22.34 -10.86
N PRO A 94 1.79 22.10 -11.02
CA PRO A 94 2.44 20.85 -10.59
C PRO A 94 2.44 20.65 -9.07
N THR A 95 2.30 21.72 -8.29
CA THR A 95 2.33 21.69 -6.82
C THR A 95 1.01 21.27 -6.18
N MET A 96 -0.06 21.08 -6.95
CA MET A 96 -1.36 20.57 -6.46
C MET A 96 -1.97 21.42 -5.34
N ASN A 97 -1.86 22.74 -5.45
CA ASN A 97 -2.34 23.68 -4.44
C ASN A 97 -2.96 24.96 -5.04
N SER A 98 -3.45 24.90 -6.28
CA SER A 98 -4.19 26.02 -6.85
C SER A 98 -5.63 26.08 -6.34
N PRO A 99 -6.34 27.21 -6.52
CA PRO A 99 -7.78 27.29 -6.27
C PRO A 99 -8.64 26.38 -7.16
N LEU A 100 -8.07 25.77 -8.21
CA LEU A 100 -8.72 24.85 -9.14
C LEU A 100 -8.35 23.39 -8.88
N PHE A 101 -7.75 23.07 -7.72
CA PHE A 101 -7.47 21.71 -7.33
C PHE A 101 -8.76 20.88 -7.25
N GLU A 102 -8.74 19.70 -7.85
CA GLU A 102 -9.82 18.73 -7.83
C GLU A 102 -9.32 17.38 -7.28
N GLY A 103 -10.18 16.76 -6.47
CA GLY A 103 -9.94 15.45 -5.89
C GLY A 103 -11.12 14.51 -6.10
N HIS A 104 -10.85 13.30 -6.58
CA HIS A 104 -11.88 12.35 -6.99
C HIS A 104 -11.60 10.97 -6.39
N TYR A 105 -12.42 10.55 -5.43
CA TYR A 105 -12.39 9.20 -4.88
C TYR A 105 -12.98 8.19 -5.88
N THR A 106 -12.22 7.16 -6.24
CA THR A 106 -12.67 6.13 -7.20
C THR A 106 -12.87 4.76 -6.56
N GLY A 107 -12.65 4.62 -5.25
CA GLY A 107 -12.72 3.34 -4.55
C GLY A 107 -11.72 2.35 -5.14
N GLU A 108 -12.15 1.11 -5.41
CA GLU A 108 -11.31 0.07 -6.00
C GLU A 108 -11.06 0.27 -7.50
N LYS A 109 -11.73 1.22 -8.16
CA LYS A 109 -11.54 1.46 -9.59
C LYS A 109 -10.19 2.10 -9.85
N THR A 110 -9.50 1.58 -10.86
CA THR A 110 -8.19 2.07 -11.32
C THR A 110 -8.27 3.03 -12.51
N TYR A 111 -9.39 3.73 -12.63
CA TYR A 111 -9.63 4.71 -13.69
C TYR A 111 -10.58 5.83 -13.26
N TYR A 112 -10.49 6.96 -13.94
CA TYR A 112 -11.40 8.10 -13.82
C TYR A 112 -11.61 8.79 -15.17
N ASN A 113 -12.87 8.99 -15.54
CA ASN A 113 -13.26 9.63 -16.79
C ASN A 113 -13.66 11.09 -16.54
N HIS A 114 -12.80 12.03 -16.92
CA HIS A 114 -13.13 13.45 -16.89
C HIS A 114 -13.71 13.89 -18.23
N THR A 115 -14.91 14.48 -18.25
CA THR A 115 -15.64 14.77 -19.51
C THR A 115 -15.53 16.22 -20.01
N SER A 116 -15.08 17.14 -19.15
CA SER A 116 -15.16 18.59 -19.42
C SER A 116 -13.87 19.37 -19.12
N LEU A 117 -12.69 18.78 -19.37
CA LEU A 117 -11.44 19.53 -19.18
C LEU A 117 -11.37 20.69 -20.18
N LYS A 118 -10.96 21.86 -19.67
CA LYS A 118 -10.71 23.03 -20.51
C LYS A 118 -9.36 22.90 -21.20
N ASP A 119 -9.24 23.58 -22.34
CA ASP A 119 -7.96 23.69 -23.03
C ASP A 119 -6.89 24.28 -22.08
N GLY A 120 -5.72 23.67 -22.03
CA GLY A 120 -4.65 24.04 -21.11
C GLY A 120 -3.79 22.88 -20.67
N GLU A 121 -2.85 23.20 -19.78
CA GLU A 121 -2.02 22.21 -19.09
C GLU A 121 -2.70 21.76 -17.80
N TRP A 122 -2.75 20.45 -17.59
CA TRP A 122 -3.30 19.84 -16.39
C TRP A 122 -2.29 18.88 -15.79
N TRP A 123 -2.18 18.89 -14.48
CA TRP A 123 -1.30 18.05 -13.69
C TRP A 123 -2.15 17.06 -12.92
N TRP A 124 -1.76 15.78 -12.91
CA TRP A 124 -2.51 14.73 -12.24
C TRP A 124 -1.57 13.76 -11.50
N LYS A 125 -2.07 13.18 -10.42
CA LYS A 125 -1.44 12.08 -9.68
C LYS A 125 -2.52 11.24 -8.99
N VAL A 126 -2.14 10.08 -8.49
CA VAL A 126 -3.04 9.17 -7.79
C VAL A 126 -2.46 8.85 -6.42
N GLU A 127 -3.30 8.92 -5.39
CA GLU A 127 -3.04 8.34 -4.08
C GLU A 127 -3.76 7.00 -3.96
N VAL A 128 -3.09 6.01 -3.40
CA VAL A 128 -3.63 4.66 -3.19
C VAL A 128 -3.41 4.25 -1.75
N SER A 129 -4.46 3.78 -1.10
CA SER A 129 -4.43 3.33 0.29
C SER A 129 -4.96 1.91 0.43
N ASP A 130 -4.31 1.14 1.31
CA ASP A 130 -4.69 -0.21 1.75
C ASP A 130 -5.47 -0.20 3.09
N SER A 131 -5.92 0.97 3.56
CA SER A 131 -6.51 1.27 4.88
C SER A 131 -5.56 1.34 6.09
N LYS A 132 -4.29 0.97 5.95
CA LYS A 132 -3.25 1.05 6.99
C LYS A 132 -2.21 2.13 6.65
N ASP A 133 -1.75 2.11 5.41
CA ASP A 133 -0.80 3.03 4.79
C ASP A 133 -1.38 3.60 3.48
N TYR A 134 -0.59 4.47 2.86
CA TYR A 134 -0.86 4.97 1.52
C TYR A 134 0.44 5.26 0.77
N ASN A 135 0.34 5.32 -0.55
CA ASN A 135 1.39 5.78 -1.42
C ASN A 135 0.83 6.78 -2.44
N VAL A 136 1.69 7.61 -3.01
CA VAL A 136 1.32 8.62 -4.00
C VAL A 136 2.22 8.47 -5.22
N SER A 137 1.62 8.47 -6.41
CA SER A 137 2.35 8.38 -7.66
C SER A 137 3.20 9.63 -7.94
N GLU A 138 4.02 9.56 -9.00
CA GLU A 138 4.57 10.76 -9.60
C GLU A 138 3.48 11.69 -10.12
N THR A 139 3.78 12.98 -10.23
CA THR A 139 2.90 13.95 -10.89
C THR A 139 3.15 13.95 -12.40
N ARG A 140 2.10 13.74 -13.20
CA ARG A 140 2.15 13.80 -14.66
C ARG A 140 1.42 15.02 -15.21
N LYS A 141 1.87 15.50 -16.38
CA LYS A 141 1.21 16.55 -17.15
C LYS A 141 0.46 15.96 -18.34
N VAL A 142 -0.74 16.47 -18.61
CA VAL A 142 -1.50 16.28 -19.87
C VAL A 142 -1.85 17.65 -20.43
N ILE A 143 -1.83 17.78 -21.76
CA ILE A 143 -2.19 19.02 -22.46
C ILE A 143 -3.50 18.78 -23.20
N VAL A 144 -4.53 19.55 -22.87
CA VAL A 144 -5.83 19.49 -23.54
C VAL A 144 -5.88 20.61 -24.57
N LYS A 145 -6.12 20.27 -25.84
CA LYS A 145 -6.22 21.24 -26.93
C LYS A 145 -7.31 20.81 -27.92
N LYS A 146 -8.52 21.34 -27.79
CA LYS A 146 -9.62 21.05 -28.71
C LYS A 146 -9.20 21.37 -30.15
N ASN A 147 -9.23 20.36 -31.02
CA ASN A 147 -8.95 20.58 -32.44
C ASN A 147 -10.23 21.06 -33.14
N LEU A 148 -10.42 22.37 -33.22
CA LEU A 148 -11.45 22.97 -34.06
C LEU A 148 -10.95 22.89 -35.51
N SER A 149 -11.31 21.84 -36.24
CA SER A 149 -11.09 21.77 -37.68
C SER A 149 -11.85 22.92 -38.34
N ASN A 150 -11.16 24.00 -38.65
CA ASN A 150 -11.74 25.13 -39.37
C ASN A 150 -11.77 24.78 -40.85
N HIS A 151 -12.89 24.26 -41.35
CA HIS A 151 -13.13 24.20 -42.79
C HIS A 151 -13.82 25.50 -43.19
N PHE A 152 -13.16 26.30 -44.04
CA PHE A 152 -13.78 27.47 -44.65
C PHE A 152 -14.98 27.00 -45.48
N PRO A 153 -16.16 27.64 -45.39
CA PRO A 153 -17.27 27.30 -46.26
C PRO A 153 -16.87 27.53 -47.73
N GLU A 154 -17.04 26.52 -48.58
CA GLU A 154 -16.94 26.70 -50.03
C GLU A 154 -18.08 27.59 -50.52
N LEU A 155 -17.74 28.61 -51.29
CA LEU A 155 -18.73 29.41 -52.01
C LEU A 155 -19.34 28.53 -53.11
N THR A 156 -20.56 28.08 -52.92
CA THR A 156 -21.36 27.57 -54.04
C THR A 156 -21.80 28.76 -54.88
N ASN A 157 -21.37 28.82 -56.14
CA ASN A 157 -21.83 29.86 -57.06
C ASN A 157 -23.30 29.54 -57.42
N PRO A 158 -24.25 30.49 -57.26
CA PRO A 158 -25.63 30.26 -57.69
C PRO A 158 -25.70 30.13 -59.22
N GLU A 159 -26.44 29.12 -59.68
CA GLU A 159 -26.83 28.94 -61.10
C GLU A 159 -27.78 30.04 -61.59
#